data_AF-A0A7S8AAD9-F1
#
_entry.id   AF-A0A7S8AAD9-F1
#
_cell.length_a   1.000
_cell.length_b   1.000
_cell.length_c   1.000
_cell.angle_alpha   90.00
_cell.angle_beta   90.00
_cell.angle_gamma   90.00
#
_symmetry.space_group_name_H-M   'P 1'
#
loop_
_entity.id
_entity.type
_entity.pdbx_description
1 polymer ?
#
loop_
_entity_poly.entity_id
_entity_poly.type
_entity_poly.pdbx_seq_one_letter_code
_entity_poly.pdbx_strand_id
1 'polypeptide(L)'
;MYVAVKGGERAIENAHRLLAHKRRGDQDVAEVSLDQISEQLGLAVDRVMSEGSLYDRELAALAIKQARGDLIEAIFLVRAFRATLPRFGASEPVDTGAMRVQRRVSSTFKDIPGGQILGPTFDYTHRLLDPSLAQGFAPEAPATAEASTAPTPRVTDILGRDGLIESSPQAEDGAGVGDLTREPLNFPADRDLRLQNLARGDEGFLLAMGYSTQRGYGRNHPFAGEIRFGEVEVEFLAEDAGFAVPLGAIELTECQMVNQFKGSATEAPCFTRGYGLAFGQSERKTMSMALVDRALRARELGEEVRAPAQDEEFVMSHSDNVQATGFVEHLKLPHYVDFQSELGLLRKLRKEFADAQTPDAMKEAAE
;
A
#
# COMPACT_ATOMS: atom_id res chain seq x y z
N MET A 1 -32.35 39.51 -19.18
CA MET A 1 -32.82 38.11 -19.33
C MET A 1 -31.58 37.25 -19.51
N TYR A 2 -31.31 36.32 -18.58
CA TYR A 2 -30.22 35.35 -18.73
C TYR A 2 -30.79 34.10 -19.42
N VAL A 3 -30.11 33.60 -20.45
CA VAL A 3 -30.46 32.36 -21.15
C VAL A 3 -29.38 31.34 -20.83
N ALA A 4 -29.78 30.18 -20.31
CA ALA A 4 -28.86 29.07 -20.06
C ALA A 4 -28.40 28.48 -21.40
N VAL A 5 -27.09 28.38 -21.60
CA VAL A 5 -26.48 27.73 -22.76
C VAL A 5 -25.71 26.49 -22.33
N LYS A 6 -25.69 25.44 -23.17
CA LYS A 6 -24.88 24.25 -22.91
C LYS A 6 -23.40 24.58 -23.13
N GLY A 7 -22.56 24.38 -22.11
CA GLY A 7 -21.11 24.63 -22.18
C GLY A 7 -20.22 23.57 -21.52
N GLY A 8 -20.78 22.71 -20.65
CA GLY A 8 -20.00 21.76 -19.85
C GLY A 8 -19.23 20.73 -20.69
N GLU A 9 -19.90 20.05 -21.61
CA GLU A 9 -19.30 19.01 -22.46
C GLU A 9 -18.12 19.54 -23.28
N ARG A 10 -18.31 20.68 -23.97
CA ARG A 10 -17.24 21.34 -24.74
C ARG A 10 -16.05 21.75 -23.87
N ALA A 11 -16.31 22.20 -22.64
CA ALA A 11 -15.25 22.56 -21.70
C ALA A 11 -14.45 21.32 -21.25
N ILE A 12 -15.15 20.22 -20.94
CA ILE A 12 -14.53 18.94 -20.55
C ILE A 12 -13.68 18.38 -21.68
N GLU A 13 -14.20 18.31 -22.91
CA GLU A 13 -13.43 17.85 -24.06
C GLU A 13 -12.15 18.65 -24.27
N ASN A 14 -12.24 19.99 -24.19
CA ASN A 14 -11.08 20.84 -24.37
C ASN A 14 -10.06 20.68 -23.22
N ALA A 15 -10.54 20.48 -21.99
CA ALA A 15 -9.69 20.16 -20.85
C ALA A 15 -8.94 18.83 -21.06
N HIS A 16 -9.59 17.80 -21.60
CA HIS A 16 -8.94 16.53 -21.93
C HIS A 16 -7.88 16.69 -23.04
N ARG A 17 -8.16 17.48 -24.09
CA ARG A 17 -7.16 17.79 -25.13
C ARG A 17 -5.97 18.55 -24.55
N LEU A 18 -6.21 19.51 -23.66
CA LEU A 18 -5.16 20.24 -22.96
C LEU A 18 -4.32 19.32 -22.08
N LEU A 19 -4.96 18.40 -21.35
CA LEU A 19 -4.27 17.39 -20.54
C LEU A 19 -3.39 16.48 -21.42
N ALA A 20 -3.91 16.01 -22.56
CA ALA A 20 -3.15 15.18 -23.49
C ALA A 20 -1.94 15.94 -24.06
N HIS A 21 -2.11 17.21 -24.44
CA HIS A 21 -1.00 18.06 -24.89
C HIS A 21 0.04 18.28 -23.77
N LYS A 22 -0.41 18.52 -22.54
CA LYS A 22 0.48 18.67 -21.37
C LYS A 22 1.16 17.36 -20.96
N ARG A 23 0.55 16.20 -21.23
CA ARG A 23 1.17 14.89 -21.06
C ARG A 23 2.29 14.65 -22.08
N ARG A 24 2.07 15.01 -23.35
CA ARG A 24 3.12 14.87 -24.38
C ARG A 24 4.31 15.79 -24.11
N GLY A 25 4.08 17.00 -23.60
CA GLY A 25 5.15 17.95 -23.33
C GLY A 25 5.74 18.55 -24.60
N ASP A 26 7.01 18.94 -24.53
CA ASP A 26 7.77 19.46 -25.68
C ASP A 26 8.00 18.35 -26.72
N GLN A 27 7.69 18.63 -27.99
CA GLN A 27 7.81 17.65 -29.08
C GLN A 27 9.26 17.43 -29.52
N ASP A 28 10.16 18.36 -29.21
CA ASP A 28 11.60 18.21 -29.45
C ASP A 28 12.25 17.25 -28.45
N VAL A 29 11.57 16.94 -27.34
CA VAL A 29 11.95 15.89 -26.40
C VAL A 29 11.33 14.56 -26.84
N ALA A 30 12.15 13.51 -26.85
CA ALA A 30 11.71 12.16 -27.16
C ALA A 30 10.57 11.71 -26.23
N GLU A 31 9.57 11.05 -26.79
CA GLU A 31 8.45 10.54 -26.00
C GLU A 31 8.91 9.39 -25.10
N VAL A 32 8.47 9.40 -23.85
CA VAL A 32 8.72 8.31 -22.90
C VAL A 32 8.03 7.02 -23.37
N SER A 33 8.79 5.95 -23.57
CA SER A 33 8.26 4.62 -23.93
C SER A 33 7.79 3.86 -22.69
N LEU A 34 7.00 2.79 -22.90
CA LEU A 34 6.59 1.92 -21.79
C LEU A 34 7.80 1.15 -21.23
N ASP A 35 8.68 0.64 -22.10
CA ASP A 35 9.92 -0.03 -21.69
C ASP A 35 10.80 0.86 -20.81
N GLN A 36 10.93 2.16 -21.14
CA GLN A 36 11.68 3.10 -20.30
C GLN A 36 11.10 3.20 -18.89
N ILE A 37 9.77 3.22 -18.75
CA ILE A 37 9.11 3.27 -17.44
C ILE A 37 9.25 1.92 -16.72
N SER A 38 8.96 0.81 -17.41
CA SER A 38 9.02 -0.55 -16.85
C SER A 38 10.41 -0.91 -16.32
N GLU A 39 11.46 -0.59 -17.10
CA GLU A 39 12.83 -1.01 -16.80
C GLU A 39 13.58 -0.01 -15.90
N GLN A 40 13.35 1.29 -16.06
CA GLN A 40 14.18 2.32 -15.41
C GLN A 40 13.48 2.98 -14.21
N LEU A 41 12.15 2.91 -14.15
CA LEU A 41 11.34 3.43 -13.03
C LEU A 41 10.65 2.28 -12.28
N GLY A 42 11.31 1.12 -12.19
CA GLY A 42 10.75 -0.12 -11.67
C GLY A 42 10.07 0.00 -10.30
N LEU A 43 10.65 0.74 -9.35
CA LEU A 43 10.03 0.92 -8.03
C LEU A 43 8.69 1.67 -8.06
N ALA A 44 8.48 2.57 -9.04
CA ALA A 44 7.20 3.22 -9.23
C ALA A 44 6.17 2.24 -9.82
N VAL A 45 6.61 1.38 -10.74
CA VAL A 45 5.80 0.30 -11.33
C VAL A 45 5.39 -0.69 -10.25
N ASP A 46 6.32 -1.12 -9.39
CA ASP A 46 6.07 -2.05 -8.29
C ASP A 46 5.02 -1.52 -7.30
N ARG A 47 5.10 -0.21 -6.97
CA ARG A 47 4.09 0.47 -6.15
C ARG A 47 2.72 0.47 -6.82
N VAL A 48 2.66 0.83 -8.11
CA VAL A 48 1.40 0.87 -8.88
C VAL A 48 0.79 -0.52 -9.02
N MET A 49 1.58 -1.57 -9.24
CA MET A 49 1.07 -2.96 -9.25
C MET A 49 0.52 -3.37 -7.88
N SER A 50 1.27 -3.10 -6.81
CA SER A 50 0.91 -3.50 -5.45
C SER A 50 -0.37 -2.82 -4.98
N GLU A 51 -0.41 -1.49 -5.04
CA GLU A 51 -1.57 -0.71 -4.64
C GLU A 51 -2.70 -0.84 -5.69
N GLY A 52 -2.41 -1.01 -6.97
CA GLY A 52 -3.41 -1.29 -8.02
C GLY A 52 -4.06 -2.68 -7.90
N SER A 53 -3.44 -3.61 -7.20
CA SER A 53 -3.87 -5.02 -7.06
C SER A 53 -3.87 -5.81 -8.36
N LEU A 54 -2.94 -5.53 -9.26
CA LEU A 54 -2.77 -6.21 -10.54
C LEU A 54 -1.29 -6.34 -10.85
N TYR A 55 -0.80 -7.58 -10.96
CA TYR A 55 0.57 -7.85 -11.35
C TYR A 55 0.67 -7.86 -12.88
N ASP A 56 1.03 -6.71 -13.45
CA ASP A 56 1.35 -6.54 -14.86
C ASP A 56 2.20 -5.27 -15.02
N ARG A 57 3.49 -5.47 -15.33
CA ARG A 57 4.46 -4.36 -15.40
C ARG A 57 4.15 -3.40 -16.55
N GLU A 58 3.68 -3.91 -17.69
CA GLU A 58 3.38 -3.11 -18.88
C GLU A 58 2.13 -2.24 -18.64
N LEU A 59 1.07 -2.82 -18.06
CA LEU A 59 -0.14 -2.06 -17.72
C LEU A 59 0.13 -1.02 -16.63
N ALA A 60 0.94 -1.33 -15.63
CA ALA A 60 1.35 -0.36 -14.62
C ALA A 60 2.19 0.77 -15.24
N ALA A 61 3.12 0.47 -16.15
CA ALA A 61 3.87 1.47 -16.90
C ALA A 61 2.96 2.35 -17.78
N LEU A 62 1.97 1.75 -18.45
CA LEU A 62 0.96 2.47 -19.23
C LEU A 62 0.14 3.42 -18.34
N ALA A 63 -0.29 2.96 -17.17
CA ALA A 63 -1.03 3.79 -16.22
C ALA A 63 -0.19 4.97 -15.72
N ILE A 64 1.09 4.75 -15.39
CA ILE A 64 2.03 5.81 -15.00
C ILE A 64 2.18 6.83 -16.13
N LYS A 65 2.38 6.38 -17.37
CA LYS A 65 2.47 7.25 -18.55
C LYS A 65 1.18 8.06 -18.73
N GLN A 66 0.02 7.41 -18.66
CA GLN A 66 -1.29 8.03 -18.83
C GLN A 66 -1.55 9.11 -17.76
N ALA A 67 -1.17 8.82 -16.52
CA ALA A 67 -1.29 9.69 -15.35
C ALA A 67 -0.18 10.77 -15.25
N ARG A 68 0.72 10.87 -16.24
CA ARG A 68 1.83 11.84 -16.24
C ARG A 68 2.76 11.70 -15.02
N GLY A 69 2.92 10.48 -14.51
CA GLY A 69 3.73 10.19 -13.33
C GLY A 69 3.01 10.37 -11.99
N ASP A 70 1.73 10.77 -11.97
CA ASP A 70 0.93 10.73 -10.74
C ASP A 70 0.60 9.27 -10.38
N LEU A 71 1.23 8.76 -9.32
CA LEU A 71 1.10 7.37 -8.93
C LEU A 71 -0.28 7.04 -8.36
N ILE A 72 -0.96 7.98 -7.69
CA ILE A 72 -2.30 7.74 -7.13
C ILE A 72 -3.31 7.60 -8.26
N GLU A 73 -3.23 8.48 -9.27
CA GLU A 73 -4.05 8.36 -10.47
C GLU A 73 -3.71 7.08 -11.26
N ALA A 74 -2.43 6.72 -11.38
CA ALA A 74 -2.02 5.47 -12.02
C ALA A 74 -2.57 4.22 -11.30
N ILE A 75 -2.52 4.19 -9.97
CA ILE A 75 -3.12 3.14 -9.15
C ILE A 75 -4.63 3.06 -9.40
N PHE A 76 -5.31 4.20 -9.45
CA PHE A 76 -6.74 4.22 -9.72
C PHE A 76 -7.07 3.67 -11.13
N LEU A 77 -6.31 4.06 -12.15
CA LEU A 77 -6.45 3.52 -13.51
C LEU A 77 -6.28 2.00 -13.56
N VAL A 78 -5.24 1.46 -12.91
CA VAL A 78 -5.02 0.00 -12.82
C VAL A 78 -6.17 -0.69 -12.09
N ARG A 79 -6.64 -0.11 -10.97
CA ARG A 79 -7.74 -0.67 -10.18
C ARG A 79 -9.05 -0.67 -10.96
N ALA A 80 -9.33 0.41 -11.71
CA ALA A 80 -10.50 0.51 -12.57
C ALA A 80 -10.41 -0.49 -13.73
N PHE A 81 -9.24 -0.65 -14.35
CA PHE A 81 -9.02 -1.65 -15.40
C PHE A 81 -9.23 -3.07 -14.89
N ARG A 82 -8.69 -3.41 -13.70
CA ARG A 82 -8.89 -4.72 -13.05
C ARG A 82 -10.38 -5.08 -12.91
N ALA A 83 -11.24 -4.11 -12.62
CA ALA A 83 -12.68 -4.35 -12.49
C ALA A 83 -13.37 -4.74 -13.82
N THR A 84 -12.71 -4.52 -14.96
CA THR A 84 -13.20 -4.92 -16.29
C THR A 84 -12.77 -6.33 -16.69
N LEU A 85 -11.82 -6.93 -15.96
CA LEU A 85 -11.24 -8.22 -16.29
C LEU A 85 -12.09 -9.38 -15.73
N PRO A 86 -12.25 -10.48 -16.49
CA PRO A 86 -12.85 -11.69 -15.95
C PRO A 86 -11.93 -12.33 -14.90
N ARG A 87 -12.53 -12.93 -13.87
CA ARG A 87 -11.80 -13.73 -12.88
C ARG A 87 -11.90 -15.20 -13.27
N PHE A 88 -10.79 -15.79 -13.69
CA PHE A 88 -10.73 -17.21 -14.07
C PHE A 88 -10.66 -18.17 -12.87
N GLY A 89 -10.21 -17.70 -11.70
CA GLY A 89 -10.18 -18.47 -10.47
C GLY A 89 -9.22 -17.88 -9.44
N ALA A 90 -8.65 -18.74 -8.59
CA ALA A 90 -7.60 -18.41 -7.64
C ALA A 90 -6.37 -19.28 -7.92
N SER A 91 -5.18 -18.74 -7.68
CA SER A 91 -3.96 -19.55 -7.69
C SER A 91 -3.94 -20.47 -6.47
N GLU A 92 -3.09 -21.49 -6.52
CA GLU A 92 -2.60 -22.11 -5.29
C GLU A 92 -1.87 -21.06 -4.42
N PRO A 93 -1.83 -21.23 -3.09
CA PRO A 93 -1.05 -20.36 -2.22
C PRO A 93 0.43 -20.35 -2.63
N VAL A 94 0.98 -19.15 -2.84
CA VAL A 94 2.39 -18.99 -3.23
C VAL A 94 3.34 -19.46 -2.13
N ASP A 95 4.35 -20.26 -2.47
CA ASP A 95 5.38 -20.70 -1.53
C ASP A 95 6.63 -19.79 -1.59
N THR A 96 6.65 -18.74 -0.76
CA THR A 96 7.84 -17.88 -0.65
C THR A 96 9.05 -18.58 -0.02
N GLY A 97 8.89 -19.79 0.52
CA GLY A 97 9.97 -20.64 1.00
C GLY A 97 10.84 -21.16 -0.15
N ALA A 98 10.22 -21.36 -1.33
CA ALA A 98 10.84 -21.77 -2.58
C ALA A 98 11.27 -20.59 -3.48
N MET A 99 11.23 -19.35 -2.97
CA MET A 99 11.58 -18.14 -3.72
C MET A 99 13.00 -18.22 -4.31
N ARG A 100 13.14 -17.86 -5.59
CA ARG A 100 14.43 -17.57 -6.22
C ARG A 100 14.92 -16.21 -5.73
N VAL A 101 15.59 -16.23 -4.59
CA VAL A 101 16.01 -15.04 -3.84
C VAL A 101 17.03 -14.21 -4.63
N GLN A 102 16.70 -12.94 -4.86
CA GLN A 102 17.64 -11.92 -5.34
C GLN A 102 18.20 -11.06 -4.20
N ARG A 103 17.43 -10.90 -3.13
CA ARG A 103 17.82 -10.18 -1.91
C ARG A 103 17.21 -10.86 -0.69
N ARG A 104 18.00 -11.00 0.38
CA ARG A 104 17.59 -11.60 1.64
C ARG A 104 18.43 -11.06 2.79
N VAL A 105 17.79 -10.39 3.73
CA VAL A 105 18.45 -9.83 4.92
C VAL A 105 17.68 -10.14 6.20
N SER A 106 18.42 -10.29 7.30
CA SER A 106 17.88 -10.44 8.65
C SER A 106 18.66 -9.56 9.63
N SER A 107 17.94 -8.87 10.51
CA SER A 107 18.56 -8.09 11.59
C SER A 107 18.62 -8.83 12.93
N THR A 108 18.07 -10.05 13.02
CA THR A 108 17.99 -10.81 14.29
C THR A 108 19.20 -11.71 14.51
N PHE A 109 19.95 -12.02 13.46
CA PHE A 109 21.19 -12.79 13.53
C PHE A 109 22.26 -12.15 12.66
N LYS A 110 23.53 -12.31 13.07
CA LYS A 110 24.67 -11.86 12.25
C LYS A 110 24.72 -12.65 10.94
N ASP A 111 24.72 -13.97 11.04
CA ASP A 111 24.72 -14.91 9.92
C ASP A 111 23.51 -15.84 10.04
N ILE A 112 22.94 -16.21 8.90
CA ILE A 112 21.78 -17.10 8.77
C ILE A 112 22.08 -18.18 7.73
N PRO A 113 21.49 -19.38 7.81
CA PRO A 113 21.62 -20.39 6.76
C PRO A 113 21.25 -19.80 5.40
N GLY A 114 22.09 -20.04 4.38
CA GLY A 114 21.98 -19.42 3.06
C GLY A 114 22.57 -18.00 2.95
N GLY A 115 23.03 -17.40 4.06
CA GLY A 115 23.73 -16.12 4.10
C GLY A 115 22.85 -14.88 4.02
N GLN A 116 23.48 -13.73 4.25
CA GLN A 116 22.91 -12.39 4.03
C GLN A 116 23.19 -11.99 2.57
N ILE A 117 22.14 -11.77 1.78
CA ILE A 117 22.21 -11.41 0.36
C ILE A 117 21.68 -9.99 0.21
N LEU A 118 22.57 -9.01 0.01
CA LEU A 118 22.15 -7.60 -0.06
C LEU A 118 21.35 -7.29 -1.33
N GLY A 119 21.63 -7.96 -2.45
CA GLY A 119 20.98 -7.69 -3.73
C GLY A 119 21.08 -6.23 -4.19
N PRO A 120 20.28 -5.80 -5.18
CA PRO A 120 20.19 -4.40 -5.58
C PRO A 120 19.52 -3.58 -4.46
N THR A 121 20.19 -2.56 -3.89
CA THR A 121 19.61 -1.79 -2.76
C THR A 121 20.17 -0.38 -2.64
N PHE A 122 19.38 0.52 -2.04
CA PHE A 122 19.79 1.86 -1.65
C PHE A 122 20.36 1.96 -0.23
N ASP A 123 20.31 0.91 0.60
CA ASP A 123 20.53 0.99 2.05
C ASP A 123 21.85 1.66 2.46
N TYR A 124 22.91 1.45 1.69
CA TYR A 124 24.26 1.92 2.00
C TYR A 124 24.78 3.03 1.09
N THR A 125 23.92 3.60 0.23
CA THR A 125 24.33 4.68 -0.67
C THR A 125 24.47 6.01 0.06
N HIS A 126 25.29 6.92 -0.46
CA HIS A 126 25.25 8.32 -0.01
C HIS A 126 24.12 9.04 -0.74
N ARG A 127 23.24 9.71 0.00
CA ARG A 127 22.02 10.37 -0.55
C ARG A 127 22.38 11.73 -1.17
N LEU A 128 23.22 11.69 -2.19
CA LEU A 128 23.67 12.83 -2.97
C LEU A 128 23.09 12.71 -4.39
N LEU A 129 22.66 13.83 -4.96
CA LEU A 129 22.29 13.86 -6.37
C LEU A 129 23.53 13.53 -7.21
N ASP A 130 23.36 12.65 -8.19
CA ASP A 130 24.43 12.22 -9.09
C ASP A 130 24.29 12.93 -10.45
N PRO A 131 25.11 13.96 -10.74
CA PRO A 131 25.04 14.68 -12.01
C PRO A 131 25.44 13.83 -13.23
N SER A 132 26.13 12.69 -13.03
CA SER A 132 26.59 11.85 -14.13
C SER A 132 25.43 11.21 -14.90
N LEU A 133 24.31 10.93 -14.24
CA LEU A 133 23.12 10.36 -14.85
C LEU A 133 22.47 11.29 -15.89
N ALA A 134 22.75 12.59 -15.87
CA ALA A 134 22.24 13.53 -16.87
C ALA A 134 22.97 13.43 -18.23
N GLN A 135 24.13 12.78 -18.29
CA GLN A 135 24.97 12.71 -19.51
C GLN A 135 24.83 11.38 -20.26
N GLY A 136 23.98 10.47 -19.78
CA GLY A 136 23.94 9.08 -20.21
C GLY A 136 25.02 8.27 -19.50
N PHE A 137 24.63 7.14 -18.91
CA PHE A 137 25.51 6.30 -18.11
C PHE A 137 25.33 4.84 -18.52
N ALA A 138 26.43 4.18 -18.86
CA ALA A 138 26.48 2.73 -19.03
C ALA A 138 27.17 2.16 -17.78
N PRO A 139 26.45 1.50 -16.87
CA PRO A 139 27.06 0.91 -15.69
C PRO A 139 28.04 -0.20 -16.08
N GLU A 140 29.09 -0.36 -15.29
CA GLU A 140 29.89 -1.59 -15.34
C GLU A 140 29.02 -2.78 -14.92
N ALA A 141 29.20 -3.92 -15.61
CA ALA A 141 28.53 -5.14 -15.23
C ALA A 141 28.96 -5.56 -13.81
N PRO A 142 28.03 -5.95 -12.93
CA PRO A 142 28.38 -6.42 -11.60
C PRO A 142 29.21 -7.71 -11.68
N ALA A 143 30.11 -7.89 -10.72
CA ALA A 143 30.85 -9.15 -10.60
C ALA A 143 29.88 -10.31 -10.32
N THR A 144 30.07 -11.43 -11.02
CA THR A 144 29.26 -12.64 -10.85
C THR A 144 30.01 -13.66 -10.00
N ALA A 145 29.27 -14.40 -9.17
CA ALA A 145 29.76 -15.55 -8.43
C ALA A 145 28.89 -16.78 -8.73
N GLU A 146 29.40 -17.97 -8.43
CA GLU A 146 28.57 -19.18 -8.50
C GLU A 146 27.39 -19.06 -7.52
N ALA A 147 26.19 -19.37 -8.02
CA ALA A 147 24.99 -19.34 -7.20
C ALA A 147 25.06 -20.43 -6.12
N SER A 148 24.84 -20.03 -4.87
CA SER A 148 24.75 -20.97 -3.76
C SER A 148 23.52 -21.88 -3.91
N THR A 149 23.71 -23.17 -3.75
CA THR A 149 22.62 -24.17 -3.67
C THR A 149 22.20 -24.45 -2.22
N ALA A 150 22.79 -23.73 -1.25
CA ALA A 150 22.44 -23.91 0.14
C ALA A 150 20.97 -23.50 0.38
N PRO A 151 20.21 -24.28 1.16
CA PRO A 151 18.85 -23.91 1.52
C PRO A 151 18.80 -22.54 2.22
N THR A 152 17.79 -21.74 1.89
CA THR A 152 17.49 -20.43 2.50
C THR A 152 16.20 -20.51 3.34
N PRO A 153 16.17 -21.32 4.43
CA PRO A 153 14.99 -21.42 5.28
C PRO A 153 14.62 -20.05 5.84
N ARG A 154 13.32 -19.83 6.10
CA ARG A 154 12.87 -18.58 6.71
C ARG A 154 13.42 -18.48 8.13
N VAL A 155 13.89 -17.31 8.55
CA VAL A 155 14.43 -17.09 9.89
C VAL A 155 13.38 -17.37 10.96
N THR A 156 12.12 -17.08 10.68
CA THR A 156 10.99 -17.40 11.56
C THR A 156 10.74 -18.90 11.68
N ASP A 157 10.99 -19.70 10.64
CA ASP A 157 10.92 -21.17 10.74
C ASP A 157 12.04 -21.71 11.65
N ILE A 158 13.21 -21.08 11.63
CA ILE A 158 14.32 -21.41 12.55
C ILE A 158 13.91 -21.12 13.99
N LEU A 159 13.37 -19.93 14.27
CA LEU A 159 12.87 -19.56 15.60
C LEU A 159 11.71 -20.45 16.05
N GLY A 160 10.83 -20.83 15.12
CA GLY A 160 9.64 -21.64 15.38
C GLY A 160 9.97 -23.07 15.81
N ARG A 161 11.08 -23.66 15.33
CA ARG A 161 11.53 -25.00 15.75
C ARG A 161 11.78 -25.11 17.25
N ASP A 162 12.24 -24.02 17.86
CA ASP A 162 12.53 -23.95 19.30
C ASP A 162 11.37 -23.34 20.10
N GLY A 163 10.22 -23.09 19.46
CA GLY A 163 9.04 -22.46 20.09
C GLY A 163 9.27 -20.99 20.49
N LEU A 164 10.29 -20.33 19.91
CA LEU A 164 10.67 -18.97 20.29
C LEU A 164 9.81 -17.89 19.64
N ILE A 165 9.03 -18.23 18.61
CA ILE A 165 8.08 -17.34 17.94
C ILE A 165 6.75 -18.06 17.78
N GLU A 166 5.64 -17.32 17.86
CA GLU A 166 4.32 -17.85 17.60
C GLU A 166 4.24 -18.51 16.21
N SER A 167 3.57 -19.65 16.14
CA SER A 167 3.35 -20.36 14.89
C SER A 167 2.46 -19.53 13.96
N SER A 168 2.68 -19.66 12.65
CA SER A 168 1.67 -19.17 11.69
C SER A 168 0.35 -19.90 11.95
N PRO A 169 -0.80 -19.21 11.98
CA PRO A 169 -2.10 -19.88 12.05
C PRO A 169 -2.21 -20.89 10.90
N GLN A 170 -2.53 -22.14 11.23
CA GLN A 170 -2.88 -23.12 10.21
C GLN A 170 -4.31 -22.87 9.78
N ALA A 171 -4.53 -22.68 8.49
CA ALA A 171 -5.89 -22.68 7.96
C ALA A 171 -6.47 -24.10 8.10
N GLU A 172 -7.75 -24.20 8.47
CA GLU A 172 -8.47 -25.46 8.35
C GLU A 172 -8.59 -25.83 6.86
N ASP A 173 -8.49 -27.12 6.53
CA ASP A 173 -8.63 -27.58 5.15
C ASP A 173 -9.98 -27.14 4.57
N GLY A 174 -9.93 -26.39 3.47
CA GLY A 174 -11.12 -25.86 2.80
C GLY A 174 -11.71 -24.59 3.43
N ALA A 175 -11.07 -24.00 4.44
CA ALA A 175 -11.46 -22.68 4.92
C ALA A 175 -11.29 -21.63 3.81
N GLY A 176 -12.38 -20.92 3.50
CA GLY A 176 -12.34 -19.83 2.53
C GLY A 176 -11.51 -18.65 3.06
N VAL A 177 -10.85 -17.94 2.15
CA VAL A 177 -10.17 -16.68 2.45
C VAL A 177 -11.15 -15.54 2.14
N GLY A 178 -11.33 -14.61 3.09
CA GLY A 178 -12.16 -13.43 2.91
C GLY A 178 -11.69 -12.57 1.73
N ASP A 179 -12.63 -11.91 1.05
CA ASP A 179 -12.34 -11.12 -0.14
C ASP A 179 -13.07 -9.77 -0.14
N LEU A 180 -12.34 -8.71 0.23
CA LEU A 180 -12.77 -7.30 0.21
C LEU A 180 -13.17 -6.80 -1.17
N THR A 181 -12.82 -7.53 -2.24
CA THR A 181 -13.23 -7.17 -3.61
C THR A 181 -14.59 -7.73 -3.98
N ARG A 182 -15.19 -8.56 -3.11
CA ARG A 182 -16.50 -9.20 -3.30
C ARG A 182 -17.47 -8.89 -2.18
N GLU A 183 -16.98 -8.80 -0.95
CA GLU A 183 -17.77 -8.61 0.25
C GLU A 183 -17.45 -7.27 0.93
N PRO A 184 -18.46 -6.56 1.46
CA PRO A 184 -18.23 -5.32 2.17
C PRO A 184 -17.47 -5.57 3.47
N LEU A 185 -16.59 -4.63 3.82
CA LEU A 185 -15.82 -4.67 5.06
C LEU A 185 -16.74 -4.47 6.27
N ASN A 186 -16.63 -5.37 7.26
CA ASN A 186 -17.27 -5.25 8.57
C ASN A 186 -16.20 -5.31 9.66
N PHE A 187 -16.48 -4.68 10.79
CA PHE A 187 -15.60 -4.69 11.95
C PHE A 187 -16.21 -5.48 13.12
N PRO A 188 -15.39 -6.21 13.88
CA PRO A 188 -13.95 -6.39 13.68
C PRO A 188 -13.65 -7.34 12.51
N ALA A 189 -12.60 -7.08 11.75
CA ALA A 189 -12.24 -7.90 10.58
C ALA A 189 -11.32 -9.06 10.99
N ASP A 190 -11.24 -10.08 10.13
CA ASP A 190 -10.29 -11.18 10.29
C ASP A 190 -8.93 -10.82 9.66
N ARG A 191 -7.88 -11.55 10.06
CA ARG A 191 -6.50 -11.19 9.71
C ARG A 191 -6.22 -11.26 8.21
N ASP A 192 -6.86 -12.18 7.51
CA ASP A 192 -6.81 -12.29 6.05
C ASP A 192 -7.35 -11.03 5.36
N LEU A 193 -8.52 -10.53 5.76
CA LEU A 193 -9.09 -9.27 5.27
C LEU A 193 -8.21 -8.08 5.63
N ARG A 194 -7.66 -8.04 6.85
CA ARG A 194 -6.68 -7.00 7.23
C ARG A 194 -5.47 -7.01 6.33
N LEU A 195 -4.81 -8.16 6.13
CA LEU A 195 -3.63 -8.27 5.27
C LEU A 195 -3.98 -7.93 3.81
N GLN A 196 -5.15 -8.33 3.32
CA GLN A 196 -5.63 -7.95 1.99
C GLN A 196 -5.82 -6.42 1.88
N ASN A 197 -6.38 -5.76 2.89
CA ASN A 197 -6.51 -4.30 2.94
C ASN A 197 -5.14 -3.62 2.97
N LEU A 198 -4.21 -4.08 3.82
CA LEU A 198 -2.88 -3.50 3.93
C LEU A 198 -2.06 -3.67 2.64
N ALA A 199 -2.18 -4.80 1.95
CA ALA A 199 -1.54 -5.00 0.64
C ALA A 199 -2.00 -3.93 -0.37
N ARG A 200 -3.27 -3.53 -0.31
CA ARG A 200 -3.92 -2.52 -1.17
C ARG A 200 -3.72 -1.07 -0.69
N GLY A 201 -3.33 -0.89 0.56
CA GLY A 201 -3.28 0.43 1.21
C GLY A 201 -2.11 1.30 0.74
N ASP A 202 -2.28 2.60 0.87
CA ASP A 202 -1.29 3.62 0.54
C ASP A 202 0.00 3.41 1.35
N GLU A 203 1.10 3.31 0.64
CA GLU A 203 2.41 3.08 1.26
C GLU A 203 2.83 4.20 2.22
N GLY A 204 2.49 5.46 1.94
CA GLY A 204 2.81 6.60 2.80
C GLY A 204 2.01 6.59 4.11
N PHE A 205 0.72 6.30 4.02
CA PHE A 205 -0.16 6.13 5.18
C PHE A 205 0.31 4.99 6.08
N LEU A 206 0.58 3.81 5.51
CA LEU A 206 1.05 2.66 6.27
C LEU A 206 2.43 2.90 6.89
N LEU A 207 3.33 3.59 6.16
CA LEU A 207 4.62 3.99 6.70
C LEU A 207 4.45 4.91 7.92
N ALA A 208 3.55 5.89 7.85
CA ALA A 208 3.28 6.80 8.96
C ALA A 208 2.68 6.04 10.17
N MET A 209 1.76 5.11 9.95
CA MET A 209 1.19 4.27 11.00
C MET A 209 2.26 3.39 11.64
N GLY A 210 3.04 2.64 10.84
CA GLY A 210 4.15 1.82 11.32
C GLY A 210 5.18 2.65 12.09
N TYR A 211 5.58 3.81 11.58
CA TYR A 211 6.50 4.74 12.24
C TYR A 211 5.95 5.24 13.59
N SER A 212 4.65 5.52 13.68
CA SER A 212 4.03 5.96 14.95
C SER A 212 4.19 4.91 16.06
N THR A 213 4.09 3.62 15.73
CA THR A 213 4.31 2.51 16.70
C THR A 213 5.74 2.48 17.20
N GLN A 214 6.72 2.75 16.33
CA GLN A 214 8.14 2.83 16.69
C GLN A 214 8.42 4.04 17.60
N ARG A 215 7.62 5.10 17.47
CA ARG A 215 7.68 6.30 18.31
C ARG A 215 6.92 6.18 19.64
N GLY A 216 6.28 5.04 19.89
CA GLY A 216 5.65 4.72 21.19
C GLY A 216 4.12 4.68 21.16
N TYR A 217 3.47 5.02 20.05
CA TYR A 217 2.01 4.96 19.90
C TYR A 217 1.58 3.53 19.58
N GLY A 218 1.25 2.72 20.60
CA GLY A 218 0.98 1.29 20.41
C GLY A 218 2.26 0.47 20.24
N ARG A 219 3.27 0.73 21.07
CA ARG A 219 4.63 0.17 20.98
C ARG A 219 4.63 -1.36 20.98
N ASN A 220 5.25 -1.96 19.95
CA ASN A 220 5.36 -3.42 19.78
C ASN A 220 6.81 -3.93 19.56
N HIS A 221 7.82 -3.05 19.68
CA HIS A 221 9.27 -3.35 19.60
C HIS A 221 9.66 -4.32 18.45
N PRO A 222 9.69 -3.83 17.20
CA PRO A 222 9.92 -4.67 16.04
C PRO A 222 11.42 -4.92 15.76
N PHE A 223 11.71 -6.10 15.21
CA PHE A 223 12.97 -6.48 14.58
C PHE A 223 12.67 -7.07 13.20
N ALA A 224 13.48 -6.76 12.20
CA ALA A 224 13.35 -7.39 10.88
C ALA A 224 13.87 -8.83 10.97
N GLY A 225 12.96 -9.77 11.22
CA GLY A 225 13.26 -11.20 11.26
C GLY A 225 13.82 -11.65 9.93
N GLU A 226 13.10 -11.34 8.85
CA GLU A 226 13.61 -11.50 7.50
C GLU A 226 12.90 -10.56 6.53
N ILE A 227 13.65 -10.02 5.57
CA ILE A 227 13.13 -9.41 4.34
C ILE A 227 13.74 -10.17 3.19
N ARG A 228 12.91 -10.73 2.30
CA ARG A 228 13.36 -11.41 1.09
C ARG A 228 12.61 -10.88 -0.13
N PHE A 229 13.33 -10.75 -1.24
CA PHE A 229 12.82 -10.34 -2.53
C PHE A 229 13.36 -11.30 -3.60
N GLY A 230 12.47 -11.70 -4.52
CA GLY A 230 12.81 -12.61 -5.59
C GLY A 230 11.56 -13.12 -6.30
N GLU A 231 11.77 -14.11 -7.16
CA GLU A 231 10.70 -14.69 -7.98
C GLU A 231 10.09 -15.91 -7.29
N VAL A 232 8.76 -16.03 -7.36
CA VAL A 232 7.99 -17.18 -6.86
C VAL A 232 7.08 -17.68 -7.98
N GLU A 233 7.03 -18.99 -8.17
CA GLU A 233 6.13 -19.62 -9.15
C GLU A 233 4.68 -19.53 -8.65
N VAL A 234 3.77 -19.21 -9.58
CA VAL A 234 2.33 -19.20 -9.35
C VAL A 234 1.72 -20.36 -10.08
N GLU A 235 0.97 -21.18 -9.36
CA GLU A 235 0.29 -22.34 -9.92
C GLU A 235 -1.22 -22.16 -9.88
N PHE A 236 -1.92 -22.85 -10.77
CA PHE A 236 -3.38 -22.83 -10.86
C PHE A 236 -3.91 -24.25 -10.99
N LEU A 237 -4.87 -24.61 -10.16
CA LEU A 237 -5.55 -25.89 -10.28
C LEU A 237 -6.45 -25.89 -11.51
N ALA A 238 -6.00 -26.54 -12.58
CA ALA A 238 -6.81 -26.75 -13.76
C ALA A 238 -7.80 -27.89 -13.49
N GLU A 239 -9.06 -27.56 -13.19
CA GLU A 239 -10.11 -28.55 -12.86
C GLU A 239 -10.23 -29.65 -13.93
N ASP A 240 -10.16 -29.28 -15.21
CA ASP A 240 -10.22 -30.22 -16.34
C ASP A 240 -9.03 -31.19 -16.39
N ALA A 241 -7.88 -30.79 -15.84
CA ALA A 241 -6.66 -31.61 -15.81
C ALA A 241 -6.52 -32.39 -14.50
N GLY A 242 -7.11 -31.91 -13.40
CA GLY A 242 -7.06 -32.52 -12.06
C GLY A 242 -5.73 -32.33 -11.32
N PHE A 243 -4.87 -31.42 -11.78
CA PHE A 243 -3.60 -31.06 -11.14
C PHE A 243 -3.26 -29.58 -11.31
N ALA A 244 -2.38 -29.07 -10.45
CA ALA A 244 -1.88 -27.70 -10.53
C ALA A 244 -0.91 -27.54 -11.70
N VAL A 245 -1.08 -26.48 -12.48
CA VAL A 245 -0.20 -26.12 -13.61
C VAL A 245 0.52 -24.80 -13.32
N PRO A 246 1.80 -24.65 -13.69
CA PRO A 246 2.51 -23.39 -13.54
C PRO A 246 1.96 -22.35 -14.50
N LEU A 247 1.59 -21.18 -13.98
CA LEU A 247 1.18 -20.01 -14.76
C LEU A 247 2.37 -19.12 -15.14
N GLY A 248 3.45 -19.18 -14.36
CA GLY A 248 4.63 -18.34 -14.50
C GLY A 248 5.18 -17.91 -13.15
N ALA A 249 6.15 -17.02 -13.16
CA ALA A 249 6.74 -16.47 -11.95
C ALA A 249 6.36 -15.00 -11.76
N ILE A 250 6.20 -14.61 -10.50
CA ILE A 250 6.00 -13.22 -10.10
C ILE A 250 7.09 -12.79 -9.14
N GLU A 251 7.47 -11.52 -9.20
CA GLU A 251 8.39 -10.92 -8.25
C GLU A 251 7.62 -10.47 -7.00
N LEU A 252 8.08 -10.94 -5.84
CA LEU A 252 7.50 -10.63 -4.55
C LEU A 252 8.57 -10.20 -3.56
N THR A 253 8.22 -9.23 -2.73
CA THR A 253 8.93 -8.94 -1.48
C THR A 253 8.09 -9.45 -0.31
N GLU A 254 8.69 -10.26 0.55
CA GLU A 254 8.12 -10.73 1.81
C GLU A 254 8.91 -10.11 2.98
N CYS A 255 8.18 -9.56 3.95
CA CYS A 255 8.74 -9.07 5.21
C CYS A 255 8.08 -9.79 6.39
N GLN A 256 8.91 -10.38 7.25
CA GLN A 256 8.49 -10.95 8.50
C GLN A 256 9.16 -10.22 9.66
N MET A 257 8.34 -9.53 10.45
CA MET A 257 8.78 -8.83 11.65
C MET A 257 8.65 -9.75 12.86
N VAL A 258 9.66 -9.72 13.72
CA VAL A 258 9.64 -10.32 15.06
C VAL A 258 9.35 -9.19 16.05
N ASN A 259 8.37 -9.39 16.92
CA ASN A 259 7.89 -8.39 17.87
C ASN A 259 7.98 -8.92 19.30
N GLN A 260 7.98 -8.01 20.27
CA GLN A 260 8.19 -8.35 21.69
C GLN A 260 7.32 -9.52 22.15
N PHE A 261 7.93 -10.36 22.98
CA PHE A 261 7.34 -11.61 23.44
C PHE A 261 6.14 -11.38 24.34
N LYS A 262 5.19 -12.32 24.25
CA LYS A 262 4.08 -12.47 25.19
C LYS A 262 4.06 -13.89 25.70
N GLY A 263 3.65 -14.02 26.96
CA GLY A 263 3.37 -15.30 27.59
C GLY A 263 2.11 -15.16 28.43
N SER A 264 1.49 -16.30 28.73
CA SER A 264 0.32 -16.37 29.60
C SER A 264 0.61 -17.34 30.75
N ALA A 265 -0.36 -17.54 31.65
CA ALA A 265 -0.24 -18.59 32.66
C ALA A 265 -0.27 -20.01 32.05
N THR A 266 -0.72 -20.15 30.79
CA THR A 266 -0.92 -21.43 30.11
C THR A 266 0.04 -21.66 28.94
N GLU A 267 0.77 -20.64 28.48
CA GLU A 267 1.66 -20.70 27.33
C GLU A 267 3.03 -20.11 27.63
N ALA A 268 4.08 -20.79 27.18
CA ALA A 268 5.46 -20.31 27.32
C ALA A 268 5.63 -18.96 26.58
N PRO A 269 6.39 -18.01 27.14
CA PRO A 269 6.64 -16.74 26.45
C PRO A 269 7.34 -16.97 25.11
N CYS A 270 6.74 -16.47 24.03
CA CYS A 270 7.32 -16.50 22.70
C CYS A 270 7.17 -15.13 22.03
N PHE A 271 8.03 -14.84 21.05
CA PHE A 271 7.91 -13.65 20.22
C PHE A 271 6.59 -13.66 19.44
N THR A 272 6.03 -12.47 19.27
CA THR A 272 4.92 -12.27 18.32
C THR A 272 5.48 -11.88 16.97
N ARG A 273 4.63 -11.81 15.94
CA ARG A 273 5.04 -11.51 14.57
C ARG A 273 4.10 -10.58 13.82
N GLY A 274 4.68 -9.85 12.88
CA GLY A 274 4.01 -9.08 11.84
C GLY A 274 4.38 -9.59 10.45
N TYR A 275 3.46 -9.47 9.50
CA TYR A 275 3.64 -9.98 8.14
C TYR A 275 3.31 -8.93 7.07
N GLY A 276 4.14 -8.87 6.03
CA GLY A 276 3.88 -8.04 4.85
C GLY A 276 4.34 -8.73 3.57
N LEU A 277 3.54 -8.58 2.51
CA LEU A 277 3.81 -9.15 1.19
C LEU A 277 3.33 -8.16 0.12
N ALA A 278 4.15 -7.89 -0.89
CA ALA A 278 3.81 -6.98 -1.99
C ALA A 278 4.57 -7.37 -3.27
N PHE A 279 4.09 -6.88 -4.42
CA PHE A 279 4.72 -7.12 -5.72
C PHE A 279 6.03 -6.34 -5.87
N GLY A 280 6.94 -6.90 -6.66
CA GLY A 280 8.23 -6.28 -7.00
C GLY A 280 9.09 -6.00 -5.76
N GLN A 281 10.00 -5.04 -5.87
CA GLN A 281 10.98 -4.70 -4.83
C GLN A 281 10.43 -3.67 -3.83
N SER A 282 9.27 -3.97 -3.25
CA SER A 282 8.49 -3.06 -2.39
C SER A 282 8.84 -3.19 -0.88
N GLU A 283 10.11 -3.09 -0.50
CA GLU A 283 10.55 -3.33 0.89
C GLU A 283 9.91 -2.38 1.90
N ARG A 284 9.88 -1.08 1.62
CA ARG A 284 9.29 -0.09 2.52
C ARG A 284 7.80 -0.36 2.75
N LYS A 285 7.08 -0.76 1.71
CA LYS A 285 5.67 -1.18 1.78
C LYS A 285 5.48 -2.38 2.70
N THR A 286 6.25 -3.45 2.46
CA THR A 286 6.10 -4.71 3.18
C THR A 286 6.52 -4.60 4.64
N MET A 287 7.58 -3.84 4.94
CA MET A 287 7.94 -3.51 6.33
C MET A 287 6.82 -2.74 7.03
N SER A 288 6.26 -1.72 6.38
CA SER A 288 5.16 -0.93 6.94
C SER A 288 3.92 -1.79 7.19
N MET A 289 3.58 -2.65 6.23
CA MET A 289 2.50 -3.64 6.36
C MET A 289 2.73 -4.58 7.54
N ALA A 290 3.93 -5.14 7.71
CA ALA A 290 4.25 -6.03 8.83
C ALA A 290 4.12 -5.34 10.21
N LEU A 291 4.56 -4.07 10.30
CA LEU A 291 4.40 -3.28 11.53
C LEU A 291 2.92 -3.03 11.87
N VAL A 292 2.12 -2.67 10.86
CA VAL A 292 0.69 -2.37 11.04
C VAL A 292 -0.12 -3.64 11.26
N ASP A 293 0.16 -4.75 10.56
CA ASP A 293 -0.45 -6.06 10.82
C ASP A 293 -0.31 -6.43 12.29
N ARG A 294 0.92 -6.37 12.83
CA ARG A 294 1.13 -6.66 14.25
C ARG A 294 0.35 -5.70 15.17
N ALA A 295 0.27 -4.42 14.84
CA ALA A 295 -0.47 -3.45 15.65
C ALA A 295 -1.99 -3.74 15.66
N LEU A 296 -2.55 -4.13 14.51
CA LEU A 296 -3.97 -4.50 14.38
C LEU A 296 -4.34 -5.82 15.05
N ARG A 297 -3.35 -6.65 15.41
CA ARG A 297 -3.54 -7.86 16.23
C ARG A 297 -3.74 -7.56 17.71
N ALA A 298 -3.94 -6.30 18.10
CA ALA A 298 -4.19 -5.89 19.49
C ALA A 298 -5.27 -6.75 20.16
N ARG A 299 -6.42 -6.94 19.51
CA ARG A 299 -7.53 -7.77 20.01
C ARG A 299 -7.12 -9.22 20.24
N GLU A 300 -6.46 -9.85 19.26
CA GLU A 300 -5.99 -11.24 19.34
C GLU A 300 -5.02 -11.46 20.49
N LEU A 301 -4.25 -10.43 20.81
CA LEU A 301 -3.19 -10.47 21.81
C LEU A 301 -3.63 -9.89 23.16
N GLY A 302 -4.90 -9.52 23.32
CA GLY A 302 -5.43 -8.91 24.55
C GLY A 302 -4.80 -7.55 24.90
N GLU A 303 -4.43 -6.76 23.90
CA GLU A 303 -3.88 -5.41 24.05
C GLU A 303 -4.99 -4.37 24.06
N GLU A 304 -4.83 -3.36 24.90
CA GLU A 304 -5.70 -2.18 24.84
C GLU A 304 -5.34 -1.34 23.62
N VAL A 305 -6.36 -0.95 22.85
CA VAL A 305 -6.22 -0.04 21.71
C VAL A 305 -6.04 1.38 22.23
N ARG A 306 -4.81 1.91 22.14
CA ARG A 306 -4.45 3.24 22.66
C ARG A 306 -3.92 4.19 21.59
N ALA A 307 -3.77 3.72 20.36
CA ALA A 307 -3.16 4.45 19.27
C ALA A 307 -3.86 4.16 17.93
N PRO A 308 -3.84 5.11 16.97
CA PRO A 308 -4.46 4.93 15.67
C PRO A 308 -4.01 3.66 14.93
N ALA A 309 -2.73 3.29 15.02
CA ALA A 309 -2.21 2.09 14.37
C ALA A 309 -2.77 0.76 14.92
N GLN A 310 -3.39 0.77 16.11
CA GLN A 310 -4.06 -0.39 16.72
C GLN A 310 -5.57 -0.39 16.46
N ASP A 311 -6.13 0.71 15.95
CA ASP A 311 -7.55 0.88 15.66
C ASP A 311 -7.84 0.35 14.25
N GLU A 312 -8.48 -0.82 14.19
CA GLU A 312 -8.77 -1.53 12.94
C GLU A 312 -9.69 -0.74 12.01
N GLU A 313 -10.72 -0.10 12.55
CA GLU A 313 -11.65 0.70 11.76
C GLU A 313 -10.96 1.95 11.21
N PHE A 314 -10.17 2.64 12.04
CA PHE A 314 -9.43 3.81 11.61
C PHE A 314 -8.39 3.47 10.53
N VAL A 315 -7.60 2.40 10.71
CA VAL A 315 -6.56 2.05 9.72
C VAL A 315 -7.20 1.60 8.41
N MET A 316 -8.14 0.66 8.45
CA MET A 316 -8.66 0.05 7.22
C MET A 316 -9.56 0.98 6.41
N SER A 317 -10.25 1.91 7.05
CA SER A 317 -11.14 2.87 6.38
C SER A 317 -10.41 4.05 5.73
N HIS A 318 -9.12 4.24 6.05
CA HIS A 318 -8.32 5.38 5.57
C HIS A 318 -7.04 4.96 4.85
N SER A 319 -6.84 3.65 4.62
CA SER A 319 -5.64 3.13 3.96
C SER A 319 -5.73 3.15 2.43
N ASP A 320 -6.89 2.93 1.81
CA ASP A 320 -7.00 2.85 0.34
C ASP A 320 -7.01 4.26 -0.29
N ASN A 321 -5.91 4.63 -0.96
CA ASN A 321 -5.83 5.95 -1.61
C ASN A 321 -6.79 6.13 -2.78
N VAL A 322 -7.31 5.07 -3.39
CA VAL A 322 -8.34 5.18 -4.44
C VAL A 322 -9.63 5.76 -3.84
N GLN A 323 -9.99 5.33 -2.63
CA GLN A 323 -11.12 5.89 -1.90
C GLN A 323 -10.79 7.30 -1.38
N ALA A 324 -9.62 7.46 -0.76
CA ALA A 324 -9.22 8.71 -0.13
C ALA A 324 -9.09 9.86 -1.15
N THR A 325 -8.43 9.62 -2.29
CA THR A 325 -8.29 10.62 -3.36
C THR A 325 -9.66 10.98 -3.94
N GLY A 326 -10.49 9.99 -4.25
CA GLY A 326 -11.84 10.24 -4.78
C GLY A 326 -12.66 11.12 -3.85
N PHE A 327 -12.61 10.85 -2.54
CA PHE A 327 -13.36 11.61 -1.54
C PHE A 327 -12.72 12.95 -1.15
N VAL A 328 -11.41 13.16 -1.27
CA VAL A 328 -10.83 14.49 -1.05
C VAL A 328 -11.05 15.37 -2.28
N GLU A 329 -10.83 14.81 -3.47
CA GLU A 329 -10.89 15.54 -4.72
C GLU A 329 -12.30 15.86 -5.19
N HIS A 330 -13.33 15.13 -4.72
CA HIS A 330 -14.72 15.45 -5.05
C HIS A 330 -15.09 16.89 -4.67
N LEU A 331 -14.41 17.50 -3.70
CA LEU A 331 -14.62 18.91 -3.31
C LEU A 331 -14.42 19.90 -4.46
N LYS A 332 -13.73 19.50 -5.55
CA LYS A 332 -13.64 20.27 -6.80
C LYS A 332 -14.97 20.34 -7.56
N LEU A 333 -15.90 19.43 -7.29
CA LEU A 333 -17.22 19.40 -7.90
C LEU A 333 -18.11 20.52 -7.36
N PRO A 334 -19.18 20.90 -8.08
CA PRO A 334 -20.04 21.99 -7.66
C PRO A 334 -20.84 21.67 -6.39
N HIS A 335 -20.53 22.37 -5.29
CA HIS A 335 -21.24 22.30 -4.00
C HIS A 335 -22.04 23.59 -3.69
N TYR A 336 -22.39 24.36 -4.72
CA TYR A 336 -22.95 25.70 -4.54
C TYR A 336 -24.33 25.69 -3.88
N VAL A 337 -25.12 24.61 -3.99
CA VAL A 337 -26.43 24.50 -3.33
C VAL A 337 -26.28 24.39 -1.82
N ASP A 338 -25.46 23.44 -1.35
CA ASP A 338 -25.20 23.24 0.08
C ASP A 338 -24.54 24.48 0.68
N PHE A 339 -23.57 25.07 -0.04
CA PHE A 339 -22.93 26.31 0.39
C PHE A 339 -23.89 27.50 0.49
N GLN A 340 -24.91 27.60 -0.38
CA GLN A 340 -25.93 28.65 -0.24
C GLN A 340 -26.78 28.46 1.03
N SER A 341 -27.04 27.23 1.44
CA SER A 341 -27.78 26.92 2.67
C SER A 341 -26.99 27.37 3.90
N GLU A 342 -25.69 27.03 3.96
CA GLU A 342 -24.77 27.50 5.01
C GLU A 342 -24.64 29.03 5.02
N LEU A 343 -24.54 29.66 3.85
CA LEU A 343 -24.47 31.11 3.73
C LEU A 343 -25.75 31.79 4.23
N GLY A 344 -26.91 31.19 4.00
CA GLY A 344 -28.20 31.63 4.53
C GLY A 344 -28.22 31.62 6.06
N LEU A 345 -27.79 30.52 6.67
CA LEU A 345 -27.69 30.38 8.13
C LEU A 345 -26.71 31.40 8.72
N LEU A 346 -25.52 31.53 8.14
CA LEU A 346 -24.51 32.48 8.59
C LEU A 346 -25.01 33.92 8.55
N ARG A 347 -25.72 34.31 7.48
CA ARG A 347 -26.33 35.65 7.35
C ARG A 347 -27.38 35.90 8.43
N LYS A 348 -28.20 34.90 8.76
CA LYS A 348 -29.19 34.98 9.83
C LYS A 348 -28.52 35.19 11.19
N LEU A 349 -27.53 34.37 11.54
CA LEU A 349 -26.78 34.48 12.79
C LEU A 349 -26.07 35.83 12.93
N ARG A 350 -25.50 36.35 11.84
CA ARG A 350 -24.86 37.67 11.83
C ARG A 350 -25.85 38.80 12.07
N LYS A 351 -27.07 38.69 11.53
CA LYS A 351 -28.13 39.68 11.77
C LYS A 351 -28.55 39.66 13.24
N GLU A 352 -28.82 38.48 13.80
CA GLU A 352 -29.19 38.30 15.21
C GLU A 352 -28.10 38.86 16.15
N PHE A 353 -26.83 38.64 15.84
CA PHE A 353 -25.71 39.20 16.59
C PHE A 353 -25.68 40.74 16.53
N ALA A 354 -25.88 41.34 15.34
CA ALA A 354 -25.91 42.79 15.19
C ALA A 354 -27.11 43.43 15.92
N ASP A 355 -28.28 42.81 15.83
CA ASP A 355 -29.49 43.26 16.51
C ASP A 355 -29.30 43.21 18.04
N ALA A 356 -28.63 42.17 18.57
CA ALA A 356 -28.31 42.04 20.00
C ALA A 356 -27.24 43.01 20.51
N GLN A 357 -26.37 43.53 19.64
CA GLN A 357 -25.33 44.50 19.99
C GLN A 357 -25.77 45.96 19.84
N THR A 358 -26.96 46.22 19.31
CA THR A 358 -27.49 47.57 19.24
C THR A 358 -27.94 47.97 20.66
N PRO A 359 -27.28 48.93 21.34
CA PRO A 359 -27.70 49.34 22.67
C PRO A 359 -29.10 49.93 22.60
N ASP A 360 -29.90 49.64 23.61
CA ASP A 360 -31.27 50.12 23.79
C ASP A 360 -31.27 51.67 23.85
N ALA A 361 -31.30 52.33 22.69
CA ALA A 361 -31.34 53.79 22.54
C ALA A 361 -32.72 54.38 22.92
N MET A 362 -33.50 53.67 23.75
CA MET A 362 -34.85 54.04 24.16
C MET A 362 -35.10 53.83 25.66
N LYS A 363 -34.13 54.19 26.52
CA LYS A 363 -34.38 54.35 27.97
C LYS A 363 -33.94 55.68 28.60
N GLU A 364 -33.57 56.69 27.81
CA GLU A 364 -33.42 58.07 28.29
C GLU A 364 -34.34 59.03 27.52
N ALA A 365 -35.65 58.86 27.67
CA ALA A 365 -36.64 59.88 27.30
C ALA A 365 -37.89 59.75 28.19
N ALA A 366 -37.69 59.56 29.49
CA ALA A 366 -38.75 59.64 30.50
C ALA A 366 -38.15 59.83 31.90
N GLU A 367 -37.57 61.00 32.17
CA GLU A 367 -37.58 61.65 33.49
C GLU A 367 -37.76 63.16 33.31
#